data_AF-A0A084ENX6-F1
#
_entry.id   AF-A0A084ENX6-F1
#
_cell.length_a   1.000
_cell.length_b   1.000
_cell.length_c   1.000
_cell.angle_alpha   90.00
_cell.angle_beta   90.00
_cell.angle_gamma   90.00
#
_symmetry.space_group_name_H-M   'P 1'
#
loop_
_entity.id
_entity.type
_entity.pdbx_description
1 polymer ?
#
loop_
_entity_poly.entity_id
_entity_poly.type
_entity_poly.pdbx_seq_one_letter_code
_entity_poly.pdbx_strand_id
1 'polypeptide(L)'
;MTDDEIEALGTGFCDCTLPKARWTHGAHFATALWLILRRPDVDAEIDMPGMIRRYNESVGGVNSDTSGYHETITQASLHMARQLLAGLPADVTPAAAYAALMASPLGDKDWPFTYWTREALMSPAARRAWVAPDRTPLPT
;
A
#
# COMPACT_ATOMS: atom_id res chain seq x y z
N MET A 1 -5.62 -4.34 14.99
CA MET A 1 -5.22 -2.93 14.98
C MET A 1 -6.48 -2.12 15.13
N THR A 2 -6.54 -1.20 16.10
CA THR A 2 -7.70 -0.32 16.31
C THR A 2 -7.66 0.86 15.34
N ASP A 3 -8.76 1.63 15.26
CA ASP A 3 -8.80 2.84 14.42
C ASP A 3 -7.76 3.87 14.87
N ASP A 4 -7.61 4.08 16.19
CA ASP A 4 -6.59 5.00 16.75
C ASP A 4 -5.15 4.56 16.42
N GLU A 5 -4.87 3.25 16.45
CA GLU A 5 -3.56 2.73 16.08
C GLU A 5 -3.26 2.94 14.59
N ILE A 6 -4.27 2.76 13.73
CA ILE A 6 -4.17 2.99 12.29
C ILE A 6 -3.96 4.48 12.01
N GLU A 7 -4.72 5.35 12.66
CA GLU A 7 -4.57 6.80 12.53
C GLU A 7 -3.18 7.26 13.00
N ALA A 8 -2.69 6.74 14.12
CA ALA A 8 -1.33 7.02 14.59
C ALA A 8 -0.25 6.54 13.59
N LEU A 9 -0.45 5.42 12.91
CA LEU A 9 0.44 4.98 11.83
C LEU A 9 0.39 5.92 10.63
N GLY A 10 -0.82 6.26 10.17
CA GLY A 10 -1.02 7.11 9.00
C GLY A 10 -0.51 8.53 9.20
N THR A 11 -0.81 9.14 10.35
CA THR A 11 -0.28 10.46 10.74
C THR A 11 1.24 10.44 10.86
N GLY A 12 1.80 9.45 11.56
CA GLY A 12 3.26 9.32 11.68
C GLY A 12 3.97 9.11 10.34
N PHE A 13 3.35 8.39 9.40
CA PHE A 13 3.83 8.25 8.03
C PHE A 13 3.79 9.59 7.28
N CYS A 14 2.65 10.29 7.32
CA CYS A 14 2.49 11.61 6.71
C CYS A 14 3.50 12.62 7.25
N ASP A 15 3.77 12.59 8.55
CA ASP A 15 4.68 13.54 9.20
C ASP A 15 6.15 13.08 9.18
N CYS A 16 6.45 11.91 8.60
CA CYS A 16 7.79 11.33 8.58
C CYS A 16 8.39 11.08 9.98
N THR A 17 7.54 10.84 10.98
CA THR A 17 7.91 10.56 12.37
C THR A 17 7.75 9.08 12.75
N LEU A 18 7.11 8.27 11.90
CA LEU A 18 6.93 6.84 12.15
C LEU A 18 8.29 6.11 12.19
N PRO A 19 8.59 5.33 13.25
CA PRO A 19 9.81 4.53 13.29
C PRO A 19 9.84 3.47 12.18
N LYS A 20 10.96 3.34 11.49
CA LYS A 20 11.15 2.37 10.39
C LYS A 20 10.71 0.94 10.73
N ALA A 21 10.97 0.48 11.96
CA ALA A 21 10.57 -0.86 12.41
C ALA A 21 9.05 -1.10 12.42
N ARG A 22 8.25 -0.04 12.47
CA ARG A 22 6.78 -0.10 12.41
C ARG A 22 6.24 -0.08 10.98
N TRP A 23 7.07 0.22 9.96
CA TRP A 23 6.66 0.29 8.57
C TRP A 23 6.66 -1.07 7.88
N THR A 24 5.78 -1.95 8.34
CA THR A 24 5.62 -3.34 7.87
C THR A 24 4.60 -3.45 6.73
N HIS A 25 4.47 -4.64 6.12
CA HIS A 25 3.42 -4.93 5.11
C HIS A 25 2.02 -4.52 5.58
N GLY A 26 1.65 -4.95 6.80
CA GLY A 26 0.37 -4.57 7.40
C GLY A 26 0.25 -3.05 7.61
N ALA A 27 1.32 -2.37 8.03
CA ALA A 27 1.30 -0.93 8.22
C ALA A 27 1.08 -0.14 6.90
N HIS A 28 1.59 -0.64 5.77
CA HIS A 28 1.32 -0.05 4.46
C HIS A 28 -0.18 -0.10 4.13
N PHE A 29 -0.81 -1.27 4.28
CA PHE A 29 -2.24 -1.41 4.02
C PHE A 29 -3.10 -0.63 5.01
N ALA A 30 -2.77 -0.65 6.31
CA ALA A 30 -3.43 0.16 7.32
C ALA A 30 -3.41 1.65 6.94
N THR A 31 -2.25 2.16 6.55
CA THR A 31 -2.08 3.55 6.13
C THR A 31 -2.84 3.87 4.85
N ALA A 32 -2.78 3.01 3.84
CA ALA A 32 -3.51 3.18 2.59
C ALA A 32 -5.02 3.24 2.81
N LEU A 33 -5.58 2.31 3.61
CA LEU A 33 -7.00 2.28 3.94
C LEU A 33 -7.41 3.54 4.72
N TRP A 34 -6.61 4.00 5.67
CA TRP A 34 -6.88 5.24 6.40
C TRP A 34 -6.85 6.48 5.51
N LEU A 35 -5.85 6.59 4.62
CA LEU A 35 -5.81 7.69 3.64
C LEU A 35 -7.08 7.68 2.77
N ILE A 36 -7.44 6.53 2.20
CA ILE A 36 -8.63 6.40 1.34
C ILE A 36 -9.93 6.75 2.08
N LEU A 37 -10.08 6.30 3.33
CA LEU A 37 -11.34 6.43 4.08
C LEU A 37 -11.47 7.74 4.87
N ARG A 38 -10.36 8.37 5.25
CA ARG A 38 -10.34 9.50 6.21
C ARG A 38 -9.70 10.77 5.68
N ARG A 39 -8.97 10.73 4.55
CA ARG A 39 -8.27 11.88 3.98
C ARG A 39 -8.82 12.22 2.59
N PRO A 40 -9.99 12.89 2.53
CA PRO A 40 -10.59 13.29 1.24
C PRO A 40 -9.75 14.31 0.47
N ASP A 41 -8.76 14.93 1.13
CA ASP A 41 -7.76 15.82 0.55
C ASP A 41 -6.59 15.09 -0.12
N VAL A 42 -6.55 13.75 -0.03
CA VAL A 42 -5.48 12.91 -0.60
C VAL A 42 -6.06 11.99 -1.66
N ASP A 43 -5.47 12.01 -2.86
CA ASP A 43 -5.68 11.00 -3.88
C ASP A 43 -4.57 9.94 -3.71
N ALA A 44 -4.91 8.79 -3.13
CA ALA A 44 -3.91 7.81 -2.72
C ALA A 44 -3.05 7.31 -3.91
N GLU A 45 -3.66 7.11 -5.07
CA GLU A 45 -3.00 6.64 -6.29
C GLU A 45 -2.00 7.67 -6.85
N ILE A 46 -2.27 8.96 -6.67
CA ILE A 46 -1.41 10.06 -7.13
C ILE A 46 -0.37 10.47 -6.06
N ASP A 47 -0.79 10.58 -4.81
CA ASP A 47 0.00 11.21 -3.74
C ASP A 47 0.91 10.21 -3.00
N MET A 48 0.44 8.98 -2.74
CA MET A 48 1.23 7.99 -1.99
C MET A 48 2.60 7.67 -2.61
N PRO A 49 2.78 7.61 -3.94
CA PRO A 49 4.10 7.47 -4.54
C PRO A 49 5.12 8.48 -4.01
N GLY A 50 4.75 9.77 -3.98
CA GLY A 50 5.59 10.83 -3.44
C GLY A 50 5.76 10.74 -1.93
N MET A 51 4.68 10.43 -1.20
CA MET A 51 4.71 10.31 0.26
C MET A 51 5.64 9.16 0.72
N ILE A 52 5.57 8.00 0.08
CA ILE A 52 6.40 6.83 0.42
C ILE A 52 7.87 7.13 0.11
N ARG A 53 8.18 7.75 -1.04
CA ARG A 53 9.56 8.12 -1.38
C ARG A 53 10.17 9.05 -0.32
N ARG A 54 9.43 10.12 0.04
CA ARG A 54 9.83 11.07 1.09
C ARG A 54 10.01 10.39 2.45
N TYR A 55 9.07 9.55 2.85
CA TYR A 55 9.15 8.81 4.11
C TYR A 55 10.37 7.87 4.15
N ASN A 56 10.62 7.12 3.06
CA ASN A 56 11.77 6.22 2.99
C ASN A 56 13.08 6.98 3.21
N GLU A 57 13.23 8.15 2.61
CA GLU A 57 14.43 9.01 2.76
C GLU A 57 14.53 9.61 4.17
N SER A 58 13.42 10.06 4.76
CA SER A 58 13.42 10.66 6.09
C SER A 58 13.88 9.70 7.19
N VAL A 59 13.68 8.40 7.00
CA VAL A 59 14.14 7.34 7.93
C VAL A 59 15.48 6.71 7.52
N GLY A 60 16.24 7.39 6.65
CA GLY A 60 17.57 6.97 6.21
C GLY A 60 17.58 5.79 5.21
N GLY A 61 16.44 5.51 4.58
CA GLY A 61 16.34 4.59 3.45
C GLY A 61 16.75 5.24 2.13
N VAL A 62 16.79 4.43 1.07
CA VAL A 62 17.12 4.85 -0.30
C VAL A 62 16.02 4.35 -1.23
N ASN A 63 15.66 5.16 -2.23
CA ASN A 63 14.83 4.75 -3.36
C ASN A 63 15.75 4.48 -4.56
N SER A 64 15.89 3.21 -4.95
CA SER A 64 16.75 2.77 -6.05
C SER A 64 16.05 1.72 -6.91
N ASP A 65 16.72 1.28 -7.97
CA ASP A 65 16.26 0.17 -8.81
C ASP A 65 16.20 -1.18 -8.08
N THR A 66 16.70 -1.26 -6.84
CA THR A 66 16.75 -2.50 -6.05
C THR A 66 16.17 -2.36 -4.64
N SER A 67 15.84 -1.16 -4.16
CA SER A 67 15.37 -0.92 -2.80
C SER A 67 14.46 0.31 -2.68
N GLY A 68 13.69 0.38 -1.58
CA GLY A 68 12.77 1.48 -1.31
C GLY A 68 11.45 1.35 -2.04
N TYR A 69 10.98 2.46 -2.60
CA TYR A 69 9.68 2.55 -3.28
C TYR A 69 9.54 1.58 -4.47
N HIS A 70 8.32 1.10 -4.71
CA HIS A 70 8.01 0.19 -5.79
C HIS A 70 6.66 0.53 -6.43
N GLU A 71 6.69 1.14 -7.61
CA GLU A 71 5.50 1.66 -8.29
C GLU A 71 4.42 0.60 -8.51
N THR A 72 4.75 -0.49 -9.22
CA THR A 72 3.75 -1.52 -9.56
C THR A 72 3.10 -2.12 -8.33
N ILE A 73 3.86 -2.45 -7.28
CA ILE A 73 3.30 -3.03 -6.05
C ILE A 73 2.40 -2.01 -5.34
N THR A 74 2.82 -0.75 -5.21
CA THR A 74 2.00 0.29 -4.57
C THR A 74 0.68 0.48 -5.31
N GLN A 75 0.70 0.69 -6.63
CA GLN A 75 -0.51 0.91 -7.43
C GLN A 75 -1.43 -0.33 -7.41
N ALA A 76 -0.87 -1.53 -7.51
CA ALA A 76 -1.65 -2.76 -7.43
C ALA A 76 -2.29 -2.93 -6.04
N SER A 77 -1.58 -2.56 -4.98
CA SER A 77 -2.10 -2.66 -3.61
C SER A 77 -3.26 -1.68 -3.38
N LEU A 78 -3.16 -0.45 -3.91
CA LEU A 78 -4.23 0.55 -3.85
C LEU A 78 -5.46 0.11 -4.64
N HIS A 79 -5.26 -0.40 -5.86
CA HIS A 79 -6.32 -0.97 -6.68
C HIS A 79 -7.06 -2.09 -5.93
N MET A 80 -6.33 -3.06 -5.38
CA MET A 80 -6.92 -4.18 -4.65
C MET A 80 -7.61 -3.73 -3.34
N ALA A 81 -7.07 -2.71 -2.66
CA ALA A 81 -7.72 -2.12 -1.49
C ALA A 81 -9.05 -1.45 -1.86
N ARG A 82 -9.11 -0.72 -2.99
CA ARG A 82 -10.35 -0.11 -3.49
C ARG A 82 -11.40 -1.16 -3.86
N GLN A 83 -10.99 -2.23 -4.54
CA GLN A 83 -11.86 -3.35 -4.88
C GLN A 83 -12.46 -4.00 -3.63
N LEU A 84 -11.63 -4.21 -2.59
CA LEU A 84 -12.10 -4.73 -1.31
C LEU A 84 -13.08 -3.78 -0.64
N LEU A 85 -12.77 -2.48 -0.57
CA LEU A 85 -13.64 -1.46 0.02
C LEU A 85 -14.99 -1.34 -0.68
N ALA A 86 -15.04 -1.49 -2.01
CA ALA A 86 -16.28 -1.48 -2.78
C ALA A 86 -17.24 -2.63 -2.40
N GLY A 87 -16.72 -3.71 -1.82
CA GLY A 87 -17.52 -4.82 -1.29
C GLY A 87 -17.96 -4.67 0.18
N LEU A 88 -17.54 -3.60 0.86
CA LEU A 88 -17.82 -3.35 2.28
C LEU A 88 -18.90 -2.27 2.47
N PRO A 89 -19.53 -2.17 3.67
CA PRO A 89 -20.44 -1.09 3.99
C PRO A 89 -19.79 0.30 3.80
N ALA A 90 -20.58 1.27 3.32
CA ALA A 90 -20.09 2.62 3.03
C ALA A 90 -19.52 3.36 4.25
N ASP A 91 -19.95 3.00 5.46
CA ASP A 91 -19.51 3.56 6.74
C ASP A 91 -18.46 2.70 7.46
N VAL A 92 -17.84 1.74 6.75
CA VAL A 92 -16.80 0.87 7.32
C VAL A 92 -15.65 1.69 7.93
N THR A 93 -15.20 1.26 9.12
CA THR A 93 -14.05 1.90 9.76
C THR A 93 -12.73 1.38 9.19
N PRO A 94 -11.64 2.16 9.24
CA PRO A 94 -10.31 1.68 8.86
C PRO A 94 -9.92 0.35 9.50
N ALA A 95 -10.22 0.13 10.78
CA ALA A 95 -9.92 -1.10 11.50
C ALA A 95 -10.70 -2.31 10.96
N ALA A 96 -11.99 -2.13 10.67
CA ALA A 96 -12.81 -3.18 10.07
C ALA A 96 -12.35 -3.52 8.64
N ALA A 97 -12.06 -2.50 7.82
CA ALA A 97 -11.53 -2.68 6.48
C ALA A 97 -10.15 -3.38 6.50
N TYR A 98 -9.28 -2.98 7.43
CA TYR A 98 -7.97 -3.62 7.62
C TYR A 98 -8.10 -5.08 8.03
N ALA A 99 -9.00 -5.39 8.97
CA ALA A 99 -9.26 -6.77 9.39
C ALA A 99 -9.76 -7.63 8.21
N ALA A 100 -10.68 -7.11 7.39
CA ALA A 100 -11.16 -7.78 6.19
C ALA A 100 -10.04 -8.01 5.17
N LEU A 101 -9.19 -6.99 4.93
CA LEU A 101 -8.05 -7.09 4.03
C LEU A 101 -7.05 -8.15 4.48
N MET A 102 -6.74 -8.19 5.78
CA MET A 102 -5.77 -9.14 6.34
C MET A 102 -6.30 -10.57 6.38
N ALA A 103 -7.63 -10.76 6.40
CA ALA A 103 -8.26 -12.06 6.24
C ALA A 103 -8.34 -12.52 4.77
N SER A 104 -8.09 -11.64 3.81
CA SER A 104 -8.06 -11.95 2.38
C SER A 104 -6.67 -12.41 1.92
N PRO A 105 -6.51 -12.90 0.67
CA PRO A 105 -5.20 -13.23 0.11
C PRO A 105 -4.18 -12.07 0.15
N LEU A 106 -4.64 -10.82 0.17
CA LEU A 106 -3.77 -9.63 0.27
C LEU A 106 -2.97 -9.57 1.58
N GLY A 107 -3.39 -10.34 2.58
CA GLY A 107 -2.65 -10.44 3.84
C GLY A 107 -1.33 -11.18 3.74
N ASP A 108 -1.16 -12.00 2.71
CA ASP A 108 0.13 -12.57 2.36
C ASP A 108 0.96 -11.55 1.57
N LYS A 109 2.18 -11.25 2.01
CA LYS A 109 3.11 -10.36 1.29
C LYS A 109 3.44 -10.84 -0.13
N ASP A 110 3.27 -12.13 -0.41
CA ASP A 110 3.57 -12.75 -1.69
C ASP A 110 2.35 -12.77 -2.64
N TRP A 111 1.21 -12.18 -2.25
CA TRP A 111 0.01 -12.05 -3.08
C TRP A 111 0.26 -11.53 -4.51
N PRO A 112 1.21 -10.60 -4.77
CA PRO A 112 1.42 -10.10 -6.13
C PRO A 112 1.84 -11.21 -7.12
N PHE A 113 2.48 -12.28 -6.66
CA PHE A 113 2.95 -13.36 -7.54
C PHE A 113 1.84 -14.26 -8.11
N THR A 114 0.61 -14.07 -7.66
CA THR A 114 -0.58 -14.59 -8.33
C THR A 114 -0.79 -13.93 -9.70
N TYR A 115 -0.46 -12.64 -9.82
CA TYR A 115 -0.75 -11.81 -10.99
C TYR A 115 0.48 -11.54 -11.85
N TRP A 116 1.68 -11.50 -11.24
CA TRP A 116 2.94 -11.28 -11.95
C TRP A 116 3.91 -12.45 -11.79
N THR A 117 4.72 -12.69 -12.82
CA THR A 117 5.95 -13.45 -12.69
C THR A 117 6.96 -12.70 -11.81
N ARG A 118 7.90 -13.45 -11.20
CA ARG A 118 8.97 -12.85 -10.42
C ARG A 118 9.89 -11.98 -11.26
N GLU A 119 10.15 -12.39 -12.49
CA GLU A 119 10.98 -11.65 -13.45
C GLU A 119 10.38 -10.28 -13.76
N ALA A 120 9.10 -10.23 -14.12
CA ALA A 120 8.42 -8.97 -14.42
C ALA A 120 8.34 -8.06 -13.18
N LEU A 121 7.85 -8.59 -12.05
CA LEU A 121 7.56 -7.77 -10.87
C LEU A 121 8.82 -7.25 -10.18
N MET A 122 9.90 -8.04 -10.12
CA MET A 122 11.14 -7.63 -9.44
C MET A 122 12.09 -6.83 -10.34
N SER A 123 11.67 -6.50 -11.57
CA SER A 123 12.46 -5.71 -12.50
C SER A 123 12.58 -4.24 -12.07
N PRO A 124 13.67 -3.54 -12.45
CA PRO A 124 13.77 -2.09 -12.28
C PRO A 124 12.62 -1.32 -12.96
N ALA A 125 12.10 -1.85 -14.08
CA ALA A 125 10.98 -1.24 -14.79
C ALA A 125 9.72 -1.20 -13.90
N ALA A 126 9.34 -2.31 -13.26
CA ALA A 126 8.18 -2.38 -12.37
C ALA A 126 8.34 -1.59 -11.07
N ARG A 127 9.58 -1.32 -10.64
CA ARG A 127 9.85 -0.41 -9.51
C ARG A 127 9.65 1.06 -9.89
N ARG A 128 10.01 1.44 -11.11
CA ARG A 128 9.98 2.83 -11.57
C ARG A 128 8.63 3.27 -12.13
N ALA A 129 7.91 2.35 -12.79
CA ALA A 129 6.66 2.63 -13.48
C ALA A 129 5.72 1.42 -13.37
N TRP A 130 4.42 1.66 -13.57
CA TRP A 130 3.43 0.59 -13.66
C TRP A 130 3.78 -0.40 -14.78
N VAL A 131 3.77 -1.68 -14.45
CA VAL A 131 3.88 -2.80 -15.38
C VAL A 131 2.66 -3.69 -15.19
N ALA A 132 1.90 -3.91 -16.26
CA ALA A 132 0.68 -4.72 -16.20
C ALA A 132 0.98 -6.18 -15.79
N PRO A 133 0.02 -6.88 -15.14
CA PRO A 133 0.11 -8.31 -14.83
C PRO A 133 0.40 -9.16 -16.07
N ASP A 134 1.31 -10.13 -15.96
CA ASP A 134 1.70 -11.06 -17.03
C ASP A 134 1.27 -12.52 -16.78
N ARG A 135 0.64 -12.84 -15.63
CA ARG A 135 0.05 -14.16 -15.35
C ARG A 135 -1.46 -14.16 -15.42
N THR A 136 -2.10 -13.23 -14.72
CA THR A 136 -3.55 -13.13 -14.62
C THR A 136 -3.88 -11.65 -14.43
N PRO A 137 -4.91 -11.11 -15.09
CA PRO A 137 -5.30 -9.71 -14.89
C PRO A 137 -5.73 -9.47 -13.45
N LEU A 138 -5.54 -8.23 -12.97
CA LEU A 138 -6.17 -7.80 -11.73
C LEU A 138 -7.71 -7.77 -11.90
N PRO A 139 -8.48 -8.02 -10.83
CA PRO A 139 -9.93 -7.89 -10.86
C PRO A 139 -10.35 -6.45 -11.21
N THR A 140 -11.44 -6.28 -11.95
CA THR A 140 -12.01 -4.98 -12.35
C THR A 140 -13.15 -4.56 -11.44
#